data_AF-A0A101MCT4-F1
#
_entry.id   AF-A0A101MCT4-F1
#
_cell.length_a   1.000
_cell.length_b   1.000
_cell.length_c   1.000
_cell.angle_alpha   90.00
_cell.angle_beta   90.00
_cell.angle_gamma   90.00
#
_symmetry.space_group_name_H-M   'P 1'
#
loop_
_entity.id
_entity.type
_entity.pdbx_description
1 polymer ?
#
loop_
_entity_poly.entity_id
_entity_poly.type
_entity_poly.pdbx_seq_one_letter_code
_entity_poly.pdbx_strand_id
1 'polypeptide(L)'
;MRFCANAFAAVAAVTLFLSTSVAQSGTPVAYTDPDTDITFDTWTVSETLSKGGFTFGIALPSDALTTDASEFIGYLLCSSQNTTSTGWCGVSLGGTMTNSLLLLAYPHGGSILTSFRYTTGYHMPDVYTGNAELTQISSTINATHYALIFRCSNCLQWTQGSASGNASTSTSPMNLGWAQAFPAPGNPSCPSDITIHYHDNGHNIWAATLKNAPNTSYTDWTAMAKTTVKGRCSTKTGSTTTATPASSGPVPAGATTTPK
;
A
#
# COMPACT_ATOMS: atom_id res chain seq x y z
N MET A 1 -27.65 78.57 1.81
CA MET A 1 -27.98 77.34 1.04
C MET A 1 -26.64 76.67 0.72
N ARG A 2 -26.33 75.50 1.29
CA ARG A 2 -26.39 74.19 0.60
C ARG A 2 -25.37 74.15 -0.57
N PHE A 3 -24.34 73.31 -0.68
CA PHE A 3 -24.09 71.93 -0.22
C PHE A 3 -22.57 71.61 -0.20
N CYS A 4 -22.19 70.65 0.64
CA CYS A 4 -20.94 69.87 0.58
C CYS A 4 -20.85 69.02 -0.70
N ALA A 5 -19.63 68.68 -1.14
CA ALA A 5 -19.40 67.43 -1.89
C ALA A 5 -18.00 66.87 -1.59
N ASN A 6 -18.02 65.73 -0.91
CA ASN A 6 -16.88 64.92 -0.50
C ASN A 6 -16.21 64.27 -1.72
N ALA A 7 -14.88 64.36 -1.79
CA ALA A 7 -14.09 63.47 -2.64
C ALA A 7 -13.95 62.11 -1.92
N PHE A 8 -14.75 61.14 -2.35
CA PHE A 8 -14.58 59.74 -1.95
C PHE A 8 -13.42 59.13 -2.74
N ALA A 9 -12.30 58.87 -2.07
CA ALA A 9 -11.25 58.00 -2.58
C ALA A 9 -11.70 56.55 -2.40
N ALA A 10 -11.96 55.85 -3.52
CA ALA A 10 -12.24 54.42 -3.51
C ALA A 10 -10.92 53.64 -3.38
N VAL A 11 -10.67 53.07 -2.21
CA VAL A 11 -9.59 52.09 -2.00
C VAL A 11 -10.18 50.71 -2.26
N ALA A 12 -9.86 50.12 -3.42
CA ALA A 12 -10.21 48.74 -3.73
C ALA A 12 -9.27 47.81 -2.95
N ALA A 13 -9.79 47.14 -1.91
CA ALA A 13 -9.07 46.11 -1.20
C ALA A 13 -9.03 44.83 -2.04
N VAL A 14 -7.88 44.55 -2.66
CA VAL A 14 -7.58 43.27 -3.28
C VAL A 14 -7.25 42.28 -2.16
N THR A 15 -8.22 41.50 -1.71
CA THR A 15 -7.96 40.33 -0.86
C THR A 15 -7.30 39.24 -1.72
N LEU A 16 -5.97 39.12 -1.64
CA LEU A 16 -5.27 37.92 -2.11
C LEU A 16 -5.81 36.72 -1.31
N PHE A 17 -6.51 35.82 -1.98
CA PHE A 17 -6.77 34.49 -1.46
C PHE A 17 -5.45 33.70 -1.53
N LEU A 18 -4.61 33.82 -0.49
CA LEU A 18 -3.50 32.88 -0.30
C LEU A 18 -4.11 31.53 0.09
N SER A 19 -4.26 30.64 -0.89
CA SER A 19 -4.50 29.23 -0.64
C SER A 19 -3.33 28.68 0.16
N THR A 20 -3.51 28.44 1.46
CA THR A 20 -2.51 27.75 2.28
C THR A 20 -2.44 26.31 1.79
N SER A 21 -1.40 25.97 1.02
CA SER A 21 -1.08 24.59 0.68
C SER A 21 -0.76 23.82 1.96
N VAL A 22 -1.67 22.95 2.40
CA VAL A 22 -1.43 22.08 3.55
C VAL A 22 -0.55 20.93 3.08
N ALA A 23 0.75 21.01 3.36
CA ALA A 23 1.66 19.89 3.15
C ALA A 23 1.44 18.82 4.23
N GLN A 24 1.64 17.54 3.89
CA GLN A 24 1.59 16.45 4.87
C GLN A 24 2.70 16.67 5.93
N SER A 25 2.34 16.60 7.21
CA SER A 25 3.30 16.79 8.30
C SER A 25 4.32 15.65 8.31
N GLY A 26 5.59 16.01 8.36
CA GLY A 26 6.70 15.08 8.57
C GLY A 26 6.92 14.70 10.04
N THR A 27 6.31 15.42 10.98
CA THR A 27 6.45 15.17 12.42
C THR A 27 5.59 13.98 12.84
N PRO A 28 6.16 12.93 13.45
CA PRO A 28 5.39 11.75 13.84
C PRO A 28 4.57 12.01 15.10
N VAL A 29 3.49 11.26 15.22
CA VAL A 29 2.73 11.12 16.47
C VAL A 29 2.99 9.72 17.02
N ALA A 30 3.34 9.61 18.30
CA ALA A 30 3.50 8.31 18.94
C ALA A 30 2.14 7.62 19.06
N TYR A 31 2.07 6.36 18.65
CA TYR A 31 0.89 5.51 18.81
C TYR A 31 1.34 4.19 19.42
N THR A 32 0.74 3.81 20.54
CA THR A 32 0.91 2.48 21.14
C THR A 32 -0.33 1.67 20.85
N ASP A 33 -0.15 0.55 20.16
CA ASP A 33 -1.24 -0.36 19.84
C ASP A 33 -1.71 -1.07 21.12
N PRO A 34 -3.00 -0.99 21.50
CA PRO A 34 -3.46 -1.50 22.79
C PRO A 34 -3.45 -3.03 22.90
N ASP A 35 -3.49 -3.75 21.78
CA ASP A 35 -3.55 -5.22 21.77
C ASP A 35 -2.15 -5.85 21.78
N THR A 36 -1.17 -5.18 21.16
CA THR A 36 0.21 -5.69 21.02
C THR A 36 1.24 -4.95 21.87
N ASP A 37 0.89 -3.79 22.45
CA ASP A 37 1.78 -2.88 23.20
C ASP A 37 2.97 -2.34 22.37
N ILE A 38 2.93 -2.49 21.04
CA ILE A 38 3.97 -1.96 20.15
C ILE A 38 3.76 -0.47 19.99
N THR A 39 4.82 0.30 20.22
CA THR A 39 4.82 1.76 20.02
C THR A 39 5.46 2.12 18.69
N PHE A 40 4.75 2.93 17.91
CA PHE A 40 5.12 3.39 16.57
C PHE A 40 5.28 4.91 16.56
N ASP A 41 6.19 5.41 15.74
CA ASP A 41 6.00 6.72 15.13
C ASP A 41 4.99 6.59 14.00
N THR A 42 3.96 7.43 13.99
CA THR A 42 2.90 7.40 12.96
C THR A 42 2.75 8.71 12.22
N TRP A 43 2.36 8.63 10.95
CA TRP A 43 1.97 9.75 10.11
C TRP A 43 0.59 9.49 9.53
N THR A 44 -0.37 10.32 9.91
CA THR A 44 -1.76 10.22 9.46
C THR A 44 -2.06 11.22 8.36
N VAL A 45 -2.68 10.73 7.29
CA VAL A 45 -3.25 11.49 6.20
C VAL A 45 -4.73 11.70 6.50
N SER A 46 -5.17 12.95 6.42
CA SER A 46 -6.56 13.32 6.67
C SER A 46 -7.51 12.90 5.55
N GLU A 47 -8.78 12.76 5.92
CA GLU A 47 -9.95 12.58 5.05
C GLU A 47 -10.02 13.54 3.86
N THR A 48 -9.45 14.74 4.01
CA THR A 48 -9.43 15.77 2.97
C THR A 48 -8.46 15.46 1.83
N LEU A 49 -7.40 14.68 2.10
CA LEU A 49 -6.40 14.26 1.11
C LEU A 49 -6.67 12.85 0.59
N SER A 50 -7.32 12.01 1.41
CA SER A 50 -7.66 10.63 1.10
C SER A 50 -8.91 10.24 1.86
N LYS A 51 -9.99 9.85 1.18
CA LYS A 51 -11.23 9.48 1.87
C LYS A 51 -11.03 8.22 2.70
N GLY A 52 -11.59 8.16 3.90
CA GLY A 52 -11.28 7.18 4.93
C GLY A 52 -9.95 7.42 5.65
N GLY A 53 -9.16 8.43 5.25
CA GLY A 53 -7.83 8.65 5.78
C GLY A 53 -6.85 7.51 5.49
N PHE A 54 -5.62 7.69 5.96
CA PHE A 54 -4.57 6.67 5.91
C PHE A 54 -3.62 6.91 7.07
N THR A 55 -3.10 5.86 7.70
CA THR A 55 -2.00 5.99 8.66
C THR A 55 -0.93 4.95 8.36
N PHE A 56 0.32 5.41 8.29
CA PHE A 56 1.48 4.53 8.30
C PHE A 56 2.28 4.78 9.58
N GLY A 57 2.80 3.72 10.18
CA GLY A 57 3.67 3.80 11.33
C GLY A 57 4.85 2.85 11.25
N ILE A 58 5.92 3.20 11.95
CA ILE A 58 7.16 2.43 12.02
C ILE A 58 7.61 2.33 13.49
N ALA A 59 7.96 1.12 13.90
CA ALA A 59 8.82 0.84 15.05
C ALA A 59 10.14 0.23 14.54
N LEU A 60 11.25 0.57 15.20
CA LEU A 60 12.61 0.27 14.75
C LEU A 60 13.45 -0.37 15.87
N PRO A 61 14.54 -1.08 15.51
CA PRO A 61 15.60 -1.43 16.46
C PRO A 61 16.09 -0.20 17.25
N SER A 62 16.52 -0.42 18.49
CA SER A 62 16.90 0.68 19.40
C SER A 62 18.05 1.56 18.91
N ASP A 63 18.93 1.02 18.07
CA ASP A 63 20.10 1.71 17.51
C ASP A 63 19.85 2.34 16.13
N ALA A 64 18.62 2.24 15.61
CA ALA A 64 18.28 2.59 14.22
C ALA A 64 18.53 4.06 13.83
N LEU A 65 18.65 4.99 14.79
CA LEU A 65 19.00 6.39 14.52
C LEU A 65 20.51 6.64 14.45
N THR A 66 21.32 5.64 14.76
CA THR A 66 22.79 5.71 14.69
C THR A 66 23.37 4.72 13.71
N THR A 67 22.67 3.61 13.46
CA THR A 67 23.02 2.59 12.46
C THR A 67 21.77 2.32 11.63
N ASP A 68 21.91 2.29 10.30
CA ASP A 68 20.76 2.02 9.44
C ASP A 68 20.17 0.63 9.72
N ALA A 69 18.88 0.58 10.02
CA ALA A 69 18.15 -0.67 10.15
C ALA A 69 17.91 -1.28 8.76
N SER A 70 17.89 -2.61 8.68
CA SER A 70 17.47 -3.34 7.47
C SER A 70 15.99 -3.72 7.47
N GLU A 71 15.36 -3.64 8.65
CA GLU A 71 13.99 -4.06 8.89
C GLU A 71 13.26 -3.11 9.83
N PHE A 72 11.95 -3.26 9.89
CA PHE A 72 11.09 -2.53 10.80
C PHE A 72 9.82 -3.32 11.11
N ILE A 73 9.10 -2.92 12.16
CA ILE A 73 7.70 -3.31 12.35
C ILE A 73 6.83 -2.15 11.87
N GLY A 74 5.97 -2.43 10.90
CA GLY A 74 5.06 -1.47 10.31
C GLY A 74 3.65 -1.56 10.89
N TYR A 75 3.00 -0.41 10.95
CA TYR A 75 1.56 -0.27 11.17
C TYR A 75 0.94 0.35 9.92
N LEU A 76 -0.10 -0.28 9.38
CA LEU A 76 -0.94 0.29 8.33
C LEU A 76 -2.37 0.38 8.84
N LEU A 77 -3.00 1.54 8.66
CA LEU A 77 -4.44 1.72 8.74
C LEU A 77 -4.90 2.32 7.42
N CYS A 78 -5.66 1.55 6.67
CA CYS A 78 -6.08 1.89 5.34
C CYS A 78 -7.59 1.96 5.24
N SER A 79 -8.05 2.88 4.39
CA SER A 79 -9.46 3.07 4.10
C SER A 79 -10.02 1.97 3.22
N SER A 80 -11.30 1.66 3.40
CA SER A 80 -12.05 0.78 2.54
C SER A 80 -13.49 1.28 2.40
N GLN A 81 -14.11 1.07 1.24
CA GLN A 81 -15.50 1.41 1.03
C GLN A 81 -16.43 0.22 1.33
N ASN A 82 -17.26 0.37 2.37
CA ASN A 82 -18.40 -0.46 2.77
C ASN A 82 -18.10 -1.98 2.98
N THR A 83 -19.13 -2.73 3.40
CA THR A 83 -19.16 -4.12 3.92
C THR A 83 -18.42 -5.20 3.12
N THR A 84 -17.98 -4.90 1.91
CA THR A 84 -17.21 -5.83 1.07
C THR A 84 -15.70 -5.70 1.24
N SER A 85 -15.23 -4.71 2.00
CA SER A 85 -13.81 -4.46 2.27
C SER A 85 -12.99 -4.50 0.98
N THR A 86 -13.19 -3.51 0.10
CA THR A 86 -12.50 -3.39 -1.20
C THR A 86 -11.49 -2.26 -1.20
N GLY A 87 -10.64 -2.25 -2.23
CA GLY A 87 -9.57 -1.26 -2.41
C GLY A 87 -8.20 -1.80 -2.04
N TRP A 88 -7.21 -0.92 -2.08
CA TRP A 88 -5.85 -1.20 -1.66
C TRP A 88 -5.16 0.08 -1.17
N CYS A 89 -4.12 -0.11 -0.35
CA CYS A 89 -3.20 0.95 0.04
C CYS A 89 -1.77 0.51 -0.23
N GLY A 90 -0.89 1.46 -0.47
CA GLY A 90 0.50 1.22 -0.77
C GLY A 90 1.41 2.20 -0.06
N VAL A 91 2.62 1.73 0.26
CA VAL A 91 3.73 2.54 0.79
C VAL A 91 4.93 2.40 -0.12
N SER A 92 5.58 3.52 -0.45
CA SER A 92 6.92 3.53 -1.02
C SER A 92 7.94 3.81 0.07
N LEU A 93 8.90 2.91 0.25
CA LEU A 93 9.94 3.04 1.27
C LEU A 93 11.07 4.01 0.87
N GLY A 94 11.12 4.43 -0.41
CA GLY A 94 12.07 5.45 -0.90
C GLY A 94 11.39 6.76 -1.30
N GLY A 95 10.12 6.95 -0.94
CA GLY A 95 9.35 8.14 -1.30
C GLY A 95 8.69 8.03 -2.67
N THR A 96 9.50 8.01 -3.74
CA THR A 96 8.97 7.96 -5.11
C THR A 96 8.35 6.61 -5.43
N MET A 97 7.33 6.58 -6.31
CA MET A 97 6.79 5.31 -6.84
C MET A 97 7.86 4.48 -7.55
N THR A 98 8.73 5.16 -8.28
CA THR A 98 9.81 4.51 -9.03
C THR A 98 11.04 4.31 -8.17
N ASN A 99 11.82 3.29 -8.52
CA ASN A 99 13.12 2.98 -7.97
C ASN A 99 13.17 2.75 -6.45
N SER A 100 12.03 2.37 -5.87
CA SER A 100 11.84 2.14 -4.44
C SER A 100 11.15 0.80 -4.19
N LEU A 101 11.44 0.15 -3.06
CA LEU A 101 10.61 -0.96 -2.62
C LEU A 101 9.21 -0.45 -2.28
N LEU A 102 8.20 -1.03 -2.92
CA LEU A 102 6.80 -0.72 -2.70
C LEU A 102 6.16 -1.88 -1.92
N LEU A 103 5.41 -1.55 -0.89
CA LEU A 103 4.53 -2.49 -0.20
C LEU A 103 3.08 -2.17 -0.55
N LEU A 104 2.38 -3.12 -1.15
CA LEU A 104 0.94 -3.05 -1.36
C LEU A 104 0.21 -3.92 -0.32
N ALA A 105 -0.90 -3.45 0.24
CA ALA A 105 -1.76 -4.20 1.17
C ALA A 105 -3.24 -4.03 0.81
N TYR A 106 -3.99 -5.14 0.84
CA TYR A 106 -5.42 -5.15 0.54
C TYR A 106 -6.15 -6.32 1.22
N PRO A 107 -7.42 -6.14 1.63
CA PRO A 107 -8.25 -7.23 2.14
C PRO A 107 -8.72 -8.20 1.05
N HIS A 108 -8.68 -9.49 1.33
CA HIS A 108 -9.28 -10.55 0.50
C HIS A 108 -9.56 -11.80 1.34
N GLY A 109 -10.78 -12.36 1.21
CA GLY A 109 -11.13 -13.64 1.86
C GLY A 109 -11.03 -13.63 3.39
N GLY A 110 -11.27 -12.49 4.03
CA GLY A 110 -11.17 -12.33 5.49
C GLY A 110 -9.73 -12.19 6.02
N SER A 111 -8.75 -11.99 5.13
CA SER A 111 -7.35 -11.73 5.50
C SER A 111 -6.82 -10.50 4.76
N ILE A 112 -5.75 -9.90 5.26
CA ILE A 112 -5.02 -8.85 4.54
C ILE A 112 -3.88 -9.52 3.78
N LEU A 113 -3.91 -9.41 2.46
CA LEU A 113 -2.84 -9.87 1.57
C LEU A 113 -1.91 -8.72 1.24
N THR A 114 -0.62 -9.04 1.08
CA THR A 114 0.43 -8.07 0.78
C THR A 114 1.24 -8.49 -0.43
N SER A 115 1.76 -7.52 -1.16
CA SER A 115 2.62 -7.75 -2.33
C SER A 115 3.76 -6.74 -2.35
N PHE A 116 5.00 -7.23 -2.34
CA PHE A 116 6.15 -6.38 -2.62
C PHE A 116 6.28 -6.13 -4.12
N ARG A 117 6.47 -4.88 -4.46
CA ARG A 117 6.47 -4.39 -5.84
C ARG A 117 7.63 -3.45 -6.09
N TYR A 118 8.00 -3.31 -7.36
CA TYR A 118 9.03 -2.37 -7.80
C TYR A 118 8.74 -1.94 -9.24
N THR A 119 9.09 -0.70 -9.58
CA THR A 119 9.05 -0.24 -10.96
C THR A 119 10.10 0.83 -11.23
N THR A 120 10.56 0.91 -12.47
CA THR A 120 11.45 1.98 -12.95
C THR A 120 10.70 3.12 -13.64
N GLY A 121 9.37 2.99 -13.83
CA GLY A 121 8.55 3.99 -14.50
C GLY A 121 7.12 4.06 -13.96
N TYR A 122 6.31 4.97 -14.51
CA TYR A 122 4.91 5.16 -14.09
C TYR A 122 3.97 4.21 -14.83
N HIS A 123 4.10 2.92 -14.54
CA HIS A 123 3.25 1.84 -15.05
C HIS A 123 3.00 0.81 -13.93
N MET A 124 2.26 -0.25 -14.24
CA MET A 124 2.00 -1.35 -13.31
C MET A 124 3.31 -1.84 -12.67
N PRO A 125 3.46 -1.78 -11.33
CA PRO A 125 4.64 -2.29 -10.68
C PRO A 125 4.80 -3.80 -10.81
N ASP A 126 5.99 -4.23 -11.20
CA ASP A 126 6.38 -5.64 -11.24
C ASP A 126 6.50 -6.20 -9.83
N VAL A 127 6.45 -7.52 -9.70
CA VAL A 127 6.75 -8.20 -8.44
C VAL A 127 8.22 -7.95 -8.09
N TYR A 128 8.46 -7.52 -6.86
CA TYR A 128 9.81 -7.35 -6.35
C TYR A 128 10.49 -8.73 -6.20
N THR A 129 11.69 -8.88 -6.74
CA THR A 129 12.43 -10.15 -6.77
C THR A 129 13.55 -10.24 -5.75
N GLY A 130 13.75 -9.21 -4.93
CA GLY A 130 14.72 -9.25 -3.83
C GLY A 130 14.24 -10.06 -2.64
N ASN A 131 14.96 -9.95 -1.52
CA ASN A 131 14.79 -10.78 -0.32
C ASN A 131 13.96 -10.12 0.79
N ALA A 132 13.10 -9.17 0.45
CA ALA A 132 12.19 -8.54 1.41
C ALA A 132 11.11 -9.55 1.82
N GLU A 133 10.86 -9.67 3.13
CA GLU A 133 9.89 -10.61 3.68
C GLU A 133 8.93 -9.90 4.62
N LEU A 134 7.65 -10.29 4.56
CA LEU A 134 6.60 -9.77 5.43
C LEU A 134 6.00 -10.90 6.27
N THR A 135 6.04 -10.73 7.59
CA THR A 135 5.30 -11.57 8.54
C THR A 135 4.34 -10.70 9.35
N GLN A 136 3.12 -11.17 9.56
CA GLN A 136 2.07 -10.44 10.25
C GLN A 136 2.12 -10.72 11.76
N ILE A 137 1.88 -9.67 12.54
CA ILE A 137 1.68 -9.70 13.99
C ILE A 137 0.18 -9.71 14.29
N SER A 138 -0.56 -8.77 13.71
CA SER A 138 -2.01 -8.67 13.87
C SER A 138 -2.65 -8.07 12.62
N SER A 139 -3.92 -8.39 12.39
CA SER A 139 -4.72 -7.75 11.34
C SER A 139 -6.16 -7.60 11.78
N THR A 140 -6.80 -6.51 11.37
CA THR A 140 -8.22 -6.28 11.57
C THR A 140 -8.85 -5.80 10.27
N ILE A 141 -10.07 -6.26 10.00
CA ILE A 141 -10.85 -5.82 8.85
C ILE A 141 -12.24 -5.48 9.38
N ASN A 142 -12.71 -4.28 9.09
CA ASN A 142 -14.07 -3.85 9.37
C ASN A 142 -14.70 -3.22 8.12
N ALA A 143 -15.92 -2.69 8.27
CA ALA A 143 -16.71 -2.17 7.14
C ALA A 143 -16.11 -0.92 6.46
N THR A 144 -15.15 -0.25 7.11
CA THR A 144 -14.61 1.04 6.65
C THR A 144 -13.08 1.08 6.58
N HIS A 145 -12.41 0.17 7.30
CA HIS A 145 -10.96 0.16 7.42
C HIS A 145 -10.44 -1.27 7.53
N TYR A 146 -9.18 -1.41 7.16
CA TYR A 146 -8.38 -2.57 7.53
C TYR A 146 -7.05 -2.08 8.09
N ALA A 147 -6.60 -2.74 9.16
CA ALA A 147 -5.34 -2.44 9.81
C ALA A 147 -4.44 -3.67 9.83
N LEU A 148 -3.14 -3.44 9.65
CA LEU A 148 -2.12 -4.48 9.63
C LEU A 148 -0.92 -4.05 10.47
N ILE A 149 -0.53 -4.89 11.43
CA ILE A 149 0.78 -4.82 12.07
C ILE A 149 1.64 -5.95 11.51
N PHE A 150 2.83 -5.62 11.03
CA PHE A 150 3.71 -6.57 10.34
C PHE A 150 5.18 -6.27 10.60
N ARG A 151 6.01 -7.31 10.61
CA ARG A 151 7.46 -7.18 10.46
C ARG A 151 7.80 -7.20 8.97
N CYS A 152 8.66 -6.27 8.56
CA CYS A 152 9.20 -6.17 7.21
C CYS A 152 10.71 -6.39 7.27
N SER A 153 11.14 -7.64 7.09
CA SER A 153 12.56 -8.02 7.10
C SER A 153 13.22 -7.69 5.76
N ASN A 154 14.42 -7.13 5.78
CA ASN A 154 15.18 -6.72 4.58
C ASN A 154 14.42 -5.75 3.67
N CYS A 155 13.63 -4.84 4.25
CA CYS A 155 12.79 -3.91 3.50
C CYS A 155 13.41 -2.52 3.31
N LEU A 156 14.40 -2.15 4.14
CA LEU A 156 14.99 -0.81 4.11
C LEU A 156 16.19 -0.71 3.17
N GLN A 157 16.58 -1.82 2.55
CA GLN A 157 17.52 -1.89 1.43
C GLN A 157 16.91 -2.78 0.36
N TRP A 158 16.98 -2.38 -0.89
CA TRP A 158 16.37 -3.12 -1.99
C TRP A 158 17.23 -3.19 -3.23
N THR A 159 17.05 -4.27 -3.98
CA THR A 159 17.70 -4.54 -5.26
C THR A 159 16.72 -5.19 -6.21
N GLN A 160 16.54 -4.61 -7.40
CA GLN A 160 15.74 -5.16 -8.49
C GLN A 160 16.59 -5.17 -9.77
N GLY A 161 17.03 -6.34 -10.20
CA GLY A 161 17.98 -6.46 -11.31
C GLY A 161 19.30 -5.74 -10.99
N SER A 162 19.68 -4.76 -11.81
CA SER A 162 20.86 -3.91 -11.58
C SER A 162 20.59 -2.66 -10.74
N ALA A 163 19.31 -2.33 -10.48
CA ALA A 163 18.94 -1.17 -9.68
C ALA A 163 18.97 -1.51 -8.19
N SER A 164 19.46 -0.59 -7.38
CA SER A 164 19.47 -0.71 -5.92
C SER A 164 19.17 0.63 -5.26
N GLY A 165 18.68 0.58 -4.03
CA GLY A 165 18.38 1.76 -3.21
C GLY A 165 18.16 1.37 -1.76
N ASN A 166 18.03 2.38 -0.91
CA ASN A 166 17.81 2.19 0.51
C ASN A 166 17.06 3.38 1.13
N ALA A 167 16.47 3.13 2.28
CA ALA A 167 15.94 4.13 3.18
C ALA A 167 16.81 4.14 4.44
N SER A 168 17.50 5.26 4.70
CA SER A 168 18.42 5.39 5.84
C SER A 168 17.68 5.89 7.08
N THR A 169 17.58 5.04 8.10
CA THR A 169 16.96 5.40 9.40
C THR A 169 17.89 6.25 10.27
N SER A 170 19.20 6.14 10.07
CA SER A 170 20.20 6.95 10.77
C SER A 170 20.25 8.40 10.28
N THR A 171 19.67 8.67 9.11
CA THR A 171 19.57 10.01 8.52
C THR A 171 18.10 10.43 8.41
N SER A 172 17.58 11.05 9.45
CA SER A 172 16.23 11.63 9.45
C SER A 172 16.22 13.00 8.74
N PRO A 173 15.18 13.33 7.94
CA PRO A 173 13.97 12.53 7.69
C PRO A 173 14.14 11.45 6.62
N MET A 174 13.38 10.36 6.76
CA MET A 174 13.19 9.37 5.70
C MET A 174 12.14 9.87 4.71
N ASN A 175 12.41 9.82 3.41
CA ASN A 175 11.37 10.10 2.42
C ASN A 175 10.50 8.86 2.22
N LEU A 176 9.21 8.99 2.49
CA LEU A 176 8.22 7.93 2.34
C LEU A 176 7.09 8.39 1.41
N GLY A 177 6.49 7.44 0.70
CA GLY A 177 5.36 7.67 -0.18
C GLY A 177 4.18 6.82 0.23
N TRP A 178 2.97 7.29 -0.06
CA TRP A 178 1.75 6.51 0.14
C TRP A 178 0.81 6.67 -1.04
N ALA A 179 -0.07 5.69 -1.21
CA ALA A 179 -1.16 5.73 -2.17
C ALA A 179 -2.35 4.90 -1.67
N GLN A 180 -3.57 5.29 -2.04
CA GLN A 180 -4.77 4.48 -1.84
C GLN A 180 -5.63 4.43 -3.11
N ALA A 181 -6.38 3.36 -3.28
CA ALA A 181 -7.38 3.24 -4.34
C ALA A 181 -8.65 2.54 -3.84
N PHE A 182 -9.79 2.88 -4.44
CA PHE A 182 -11.06 2.21 -4.16
C PHE A 182 -11.27 0.90 -4.92
N PRO A 183 -10.90 0.78 -6.21
CA PRO A 183 -11.02 -0.49 -6.92
C PRO A 183 -10.14 -1.55 -6.26
N ALA A 184 -10.73 -2.70 -5.94
CA ALA A 184 -9.96 -3.84 -5.49
C ALA A 184 -8.99 -4.32 -6.60
N PRO A 185 -7.84 -4.93 -6.24
CA PRO A 185 -6.99 -5.57 -7.23
C PRO A 185 -7.73 -6.65 -8.02
N GLY A 186 -7.43 -6.77 -9.32
CA GLY A 186 -7.77 -7.96 -10.10
C GLY A 186 -6.90 -9.15 -9.68
N ASN A 187 -7.41 -10.37 -9.88
CA ASN A 187 -6.80 -11.62 -9.36
C ASN A 187 -6.41 -11.53 -7.87
N PRO A 188 -7.28 -11.02 -6.98
CA PRO A 188 -6.90 -10.64 -5.62
C PRO A 188 -6.47 -11.84 -4.76
N SER A 189 -6.78 -13.07 -5.15
CA SER A 189 -6.29 -14.24 -4.43
C SER A 189 -4.78 -14.45 -4.60
N CYS A 190 -4.14 -13.92 -5.65
CA CYS A 190 -2.74 -14.19 -5.98
C CYS A 190 -1.88 -12.92 -5.92
N PRO A 191 -1.24 -12.59 -4.78
CA PRO A 191 -0.43 -11.39 -4.63
C PRO A 191 0.71 -11.21 -5.64
N SER A 192 1.21 -12.31 -6.24
CA SER A 192 2.23 -12.26 -7.29
C SER A 192 1.67 -12.00 -8.69
N ASP A 193 0.35 -12.08 -8.89
CA ASP A 193 -0.32 -11.91 -10.20
C ASP A 193 -1.52 -10.95 -10.13
N ILE A 194 -1.57 -10.10 -9.10
CA ILE A 194 -2.59 -9.06 -9.04
C ILE A 194 -2.39 -8.04 -10.15
N THR A 195 -3.51 -7.48 -10.61
CA THR A 195 -3.53 -6.25 -11.41
C THR A 195 -4.10 -5.12 -10.55
N ILE A 196 -3.52 -3.92 -10.65
CA ILE A 196 -4.04 -2.74 -9.95
C ILE A 196 -4.29 -1.62 -10.96
N HIS A 197 -5.38 -0.89 -10.73
CA HIS A 197 -5.62 0.38 -11.41
C HIS A 197 -4.78 1.49 -10.76
N TYR A 198 -4.67 2.62 -11.44
CA TYR A 198 -4.06 3.83 -10.88
C TYR A 198 -4.73 4.20 -9.55
N HIS A 199 -3.95 4.64 -8.56
CA HIS A 199 -4.48 5.05 -7.26
C HIS A 199 -5.39 6.28 -7.38
N ASP A 200 -6.65 6.12 -7.01
CA ASP A 200 -7.71 7.12 -7.18
C ASP A 200 -8.27 7.68 -5.86
N ASN A 201 -7.70 7.27 -4.73
CA ASN A 201 -8.02 7.78 -3.39
C ASN A 201 -6.83 8.52 -2.75
N GLY A 202 -6.07 9.26 -3.56
CA GLY A 202 -4.95 10.09 -3.11
C GLY A 202 -3.62 9.36 -3.02
N HIS A 203 -2.56 10.16 -3.11
CA HIS A 203 -1.16 9.73 -2.98
C HIS A 203 -0.31 10.97 -2.66
N ASN A 204 0.80 10.79 -1.96
CA ASN A 204 1.81 11.84 -1.78
C ASN A 204 3.14 11.27 -1.30
N ILE A 205 4.16 12.12 -1.27
CA ILE A 205 5.44 11.88 -0.62
C ILE A 205 5.52 12.80 0.60
N TRP A 206 6.10 12.32 1.69
CA TRP A 206 6.42 13.14 2.86
C TRP A 206 7.81 12.81 3.41
N ALA A 207 8.40 13.80 4.05
CA ALA A 207 9.66 13.68 4.76
C ALA A 207 9.38 13.26 6.22
N ALA A 208 9.40 11.96 6.48
CA ALA A 208 9.10 11.33 7.75
C ALA A 208 10.27 11.50 8.75
N THR A 209 10.12 12.42 9.70
CA THR A 209 11.09 12.51 10.81
C THR A 209 10.88 11.37 11.79
N LEU A 210 11.97 10.77 12.29
CA LEU A 210 11.90 9.70 13.29
C LEU A 210 12.20 10.26 14.68
N LYS A 211 11.43 9.83 15.68
CA LYS A 211 11.58 10.27 17.07
C LYS A 211 11.38 9.13 18.07
N ASN A 212 10.22 8.48 18.07
CA ASN A 212 9.85 7.45 19.03
C ASN A 212 9.93 6.03 18.45
N ALA A 213 10.22 5.88 17.15
CA ALA A 213 10.31 4.58 16.48
C ALA A 213 11.35 3.62 17.09
N PRO A 214 12.60 4.04 17.43
CA PRO A 214 13.58 3.14 18.03
C PRO A 214 13.16 2.70 19.43
N ASN A 215 13.12 1.40 19.68
CA ASN A 215 12.70 0.88 20.97
C ASN A 215 13.53 -0.32 21.41
N THR A 216 13.87 -0.39 22.70
CA THR A 216 14.62 -1.53 23.27
C THR A 216 13.83 -2.82 23.27
N SER A 217 12.49 -2.74 23.26
CA SER A 217 11.58 -3.89 23.21
C SER A 217 11.40 -4.44 21.78
N TYR A 218 12.01 -3.81 20.78
CA TYR A 218 11.83 -4.16 19.37
C TYR A 218 12.09 -5.65 19.10
N THR A 219 13.17 -6.21 19.67
CA THR A 219 13.49 -7.64 19.50
C THR A 219 12.36 -8.55 19.98
N ASP A 220 11.77 -8.25 21.14
CA ASP A 220 10.63 -9.02 21.68
C ASP A 220 9.41 -8.86 20.77
N TRP A 221 9.18 -7.66 20.24
CA TRP A 221 8.08 -7.41 19.31
C TRP A 221 8.22 -8.18 18.00
N THR A 222 9.43 -8.33 17.47
CA THR A 222 9.64 -9.13 16.24
C THR A 222 9.29 -10.61 16.43
N ALA A 223 9.41 -11.14 17.65
CA ALA A 223 9.05 -12.53 17.97
C ALA A 223 7.53 -12.77 17.93
N MET A 224 6.70 -11.71 17.92
CA MET A 224 5.25 -11.81 17.71
C MET A 224 4.88 -12.05 16.24
N ALA A 225 5.77 -11.73 15.29
CA ALA A 225 5.49 -11.81 13.86
C ALA A 225 5.60 -13.25 13.34
N LYS A 226 4.56 -14.06 13.59
CA LYS A 226 4.58 -15.52 13.39
C LYS A 226 3.87 -16.01 12.13
N THR A 227 3.11 -15.13 11.46
CA THR A 227 2.19 -15.56 10.39
C THR A 227 2.56 -14.97 9.05
N THR A 228 2.89 -15.81 8.07
CA THR A 228 2.91 -15.41 6.66
C THR A 228 1.55 -15.72 6.05
N VAL A 229 0.75 -14.68 5.80
CA VAL A 229 -0.52 -14.85 5.08
C VAL A 229 -0.22 -14.96 3.58
N LYS A 230 -0.35 -16.18 3.05
CA LYS A 230 -0.12 -16.45 1.63
C LYS A 230 -1.44 -16.35 0.85
N GLY A 231 -1.37 -15.77 -0.33
CA GLY A 231 -2.44 -15.88 -1.31
C GLY A 231 -2.52 -17.26 -1.95
N ARG A 232 -3.57 -17.47 -2.73
CA ARG A 232 -3.79 -18.62 -3.60
C ARG A 232 -3.59 -18.21 -5.05
N CYS A 233 -2.48 -18.65 -5.61
CA CYS A 233 -2.18 -18.52 -7.02
C CYS A 233 -2.56 -19.81 -7.74
N SER A 234 -3.41 -19.72 -8.76
CA SER A 234 -3.62 -20.85 -9.66
C SER A 234 -2.34 -21.08 -10.45
N THR A 235 -1.65 -22.19 -10.20
CA THR A 235 -0.68 -22.69 -11.16
C THR A 235 -1.47 -23.01 -12.43
N LYS A 236 -1.29 -22.24 -13.51
CA LYS A 236 -1.64 -22.73 -14.84
C LYS A 236 -0.74 -23.92 -15.13
N THR A 237 -1.09 -25.11 -14.63
CA THR A 237 -0.62 -26.35 -15.22
C THR A 237 -1.14 -26.31 -16.64
N GLY A 238 -0.24 -26.17 -17.62
CA GLY A 238 -0.59 -26.32 -19.02
C GLY A 238 -1.40 -27.61 -19.15
N SER A 239 -2.66 -27.48 -19.54
CA SER A 239 -3.47 -28.62 -19.91
C SER A 239 -2.84 -29.20 -21.16
N THR A 240 -1.92 -30.15 -21.00
CA THR A 240 -1.61 -31.10 -22.07
C THR A 240 -2.90 -31.84 -22.34
N THR A 241 -3.67 -31.37 -23.32
CA THR A 241 -4.77 -32.13 -23.90
C THR A 241 -4.15 -33.39 -24.50
N THR A 242 -4.15 -34.47 -23.73
CA THR A 242 -3.95 -35.81 -24.28
C THR A 242 -5.13 -36.06 -25.19
N ALA A 243 -4.92 -35.88 -26.49
CA ALA A 243 -5.89 -36.24 -27.52
C ALA A 243 -6.21 -37.73 -27.36
N THR A 244 -7.45 -38.03 -26.97
CA THR A 244 -7.98 -39.38 -26.97
C THR A 244 -8.19 -39.80 -28.43
N PRO A 245 -7.69 -40.95 -28.89
CA PRO A 245 -7.95 -41.40 -30.26
C PRO A 245 -9.45 -41.60 -30.47
N ALA A 246 -9.99 -41.05 -31.55
CA ALA A 246 -11.37 -41.24 -31.94
C ALA A 246 -11.66 -42.72 -32.23
N SER A 247 -12.61 -43.30 -31.48
CA SER A 247 -13.17 -44.61 -31.78
C SER A 247 -14.16 -44.46 -32.94
N SER A 248 -13.86 -45.13 -34.05
CA SER A 248 -14.74 -45.27 -35.21
C SER A 248 -15.93 -46.18 -34.87
N GLY A 249 -17.12 -45.60 -34.65
CA GLY A 249 -18.38 -46.35 -34.63
C GLY A 249 -18.95 -46.57 -36.04
N PRO A 250 -19.64 -47.70 -36.33
CA PRO A 250 -20.17 -47.96 -37.66
C PRO A 250 -21.40 -47.11 -37.98
N VAL A 251 -21.47 -46.63 -39.23
CA VAL A 251 -22.60 -45.88 -39.79
C VAL A 251 -23.77 -46.82 -40.07
N PRO A 252 -25.00 -46.55 -39.57
CA PRO A 252 -26.18 -47.30 -39.99
C PRO A 252 -26.67 -46.83 -41.36
N ALA A 253 -26.92 -47.78 -42.24
CA ALA A 253 -27.47 -47.56 -43.57
C ALA A 253 -29.00 -47.35 -43.55
N GLY A 254 -29.45 -46.29 -44.21
CA GLY A 254 -30.64 -46.28 -45.07
C GLY A 254 -32.02 -46.08 -44.42
N ALA A 255 -32.68 -44.98 -44.81
CA ALA A 255 -34.10 -45.01 -45.15
C ALA A 255 -34.46 -43.86 -46.12
N THR A 256 -34.88 -44.26 -47.31
CA THR A 256 -35.44 -43.47 -48.41
C THR A 256 -36.81 -42.92 -48.06
N THR A 257 -37.12 -41.66 -48.40
CA THR A 257 -38.48 -41.24 -48.81
C THR A 257 -38.44 -39.96 -49.64
N THR A 258 -38.88 -40.06 -50.89
CA THR A 258 -39.38 -38.98 -51.76
C THR A 258 -40.63 -38.34 -51.15
N PRO A 259 -40.96 -37.08 -51.50
CA PRO A 259 -42.21 -36.89 -52.25
C PRO A 259 -42.28 -35.68 -53.21
N LYS A 260 -43.05 -35.92 -54.28
CA LYS A 260 -44.01 -35.08 -55.03
C LYS A 260 -43.71 -33.60 -55.34
#